data_AF-A0A1W9NX04-F1
#
_entry.id   AF-A0A1W9NX04-F1
#
_cell.length_a   1.000
_cell.length_b   1.000
_cell.length_c   1.000
_cell.angle_alpha   90.00
_cell.angle_beta   90.00
_cell.angle_gamma   90.00
#
_symmetry.space_group_name_H-M   'P 1'
#
loop_
_entity.id
_entity.type
_entity.pdbx_description
1 polymer ?
#
loop_
_entity_poly.entity_id
_entity_poly.type
_entity_poly.pdbx_seq_one_letter_code
_entity_poly.pdbx_strand_id
1 'polypeptide(L)'
;MARHKTIESLSEFFKEGREMKKIALLLLAAALLTASRFMAGEETAVPGEYVRIVIPNAHVCAAIQALNFVDGRWERPNHETAWHLAPYPQAIYMHRDFLGAELDRLGAGDLVYLYQDWLAEDEPLQLRVAGLEIISAEREESVVLAQVGEGLFAIVTCHPPGSEKERLVIWTVVDTGPRVAYFGRGDTSELLARRYGVSSAVLLRQNNLKPGDLKPGMWLKIPER
;
A
#
# COMPACT_ATOMS: atom_id res chain seq x y z
N MET A 1 -9.89 -51.51 28.24
CA MET A 1 -10.73 -51.80 27.05
C MET A 1 -11.38 -50.49 26.64
N ALA A 2 -10.77 -49.78 25.68
CA ALA A 2 -11.16 -48.43 25.29
C ALA A 2 -12.02 -48.49 24.02
N ARG A 3 -13.20 -47.86 24.03
CA ARG A 3 -13.95 -47.45 22.83
C ARG A 3 -14.85 -46.29 23.20
N HIS A 4 -14.55 -45.11 22.65
CA HIS A 4 -15.49 -44.13 22.06
C HIS A 4 -14.73 -42.82 21.80
N LYS A 5 -14.58 -42.45 20.51
CA LYS A 5 -14.49 -41.06 19.99
C LYS A 5 -14.16 -41.10 18.50
N THR A 6 -15.19 -41.10 17.63
CA THR A 6 -15.01 -40.93 16.17
C THR A 6 -16.29 -40.41 15.51
N ILE A 7 -16.78 -39.22 15.86
CA ILE A 7 -17.87 -38.54 15.10
C ILE A 7 -17.62 -37.02 14.91
N GLU A 8 -16.61 -36.39 15.52
CA GLU A 8 -16.41 -34.92 15.41
C GLU A 8 -15.71 -34.44 14.11
N SER A 9 -15.03 -35.30 13.34
CA SER A 9 -14.19 -34.84 12.21
C SER A 9 -14.90 -34.61 10.88
N LEU A 10 -16.13 -35.09 10.70
CA LEU A 10 -16.85 -34.96 9.41
C LEU A 10 -17.57 -33.61 9.28
N SER A 11 -18.07 -33.02 10.37
CA SER A 11 -18.74 -31.72 10.32
C SER A 11 -17.78 -30.54 10.08
N GLU A 12 -16.53 -30.66 10.51
CA GLU A 12 -15.48 -29.68 10.21
C GLU A 12 -15.06 -29.74 8.73
N PHE A 13 -14.93 -30.95 8.17
CA PHE A 13 -14.64 -31.16 6.75
C PHE A 13 -15.74 -30.59 5.82
N PHE A 14 -17.02 -30.71 6.21
CA PHE A 14 -18.15 -30.10 5.47
C PHE A 14 -18.29 -28.57 5.68
N LYS A 15 -17.63 -27.98 6.68
CA LYS A 15 -17.53 -26.52 6.85
C LYS A 15 -16.42 -25.96 5.97
N GLU A 16 -15.23 -26.57 5.96
CA GLU A 16 -14.12 -26.18 5.09
C GLU A 16 -14.48 -26.28 3.60
N GLY A 17 -15.19 -27.34 3.19
CA GLY A 17 -15.64 -27.48 1.80
C GLY A 17 -16.68 -26.44 1.35
N ARG A 18 -17.37 -25.77 2.28
CA ARG A 18 -18.30 -24.67 1.97
C ARG A 18 -17.60 -23.33 1.86
N GLU A 19 -16.61 -23.09 2.71
CA GLU A 19 -15.78 -21.88 2.63
C GLU A 19 -14.88 -21.89 1.39
N MET A 20 -14.29 -23.03 1.03
CA MET A 20 -13.54 -23.22 -0.21
C MET A 20 -14.39 -22.93 -1.46
N LYS A 21 -15.67 -23.33 -1.45
CA LYS A 21 -16.59 -23.02 -2.56
C LYS A 21 -16.94 -21.53 -2.63
N LYS A 22 -17.05 -20.83 -1.51
CA LYS A 22 -17.25 -19.37 -1.49
C LYS A 22 -16.02 -18.63 -2.01
N ILE A 23 -14.82 -19.04 -1.59
CA ILE A 23 -13.56 -18.46 -2.08
C ILE A 23 -13.41 -18.69 -3.58
N ALA A 24 -13.65 -19.91 -4.06
CA ALA A 24 -13.62 -20.21 -5.49
C ALA A 24 -14.66 -19.39 -6.29
N LEU A 25 -15.86 -19.19 -5.73
CA LEU A 25 -16.90 -18.38 -6.36
C LEU A 25 -16.54 -16.88 -6.40
N LEU A 26 -15.91 -16.37 -5.35
CA LEU A 26 -15.42 -14.99 -5.29
C LEU A 26 -14.26 -14.76 -6.27
N LEU A 27 -13.32 -15.70 -6.38
CA LEU A 27 -12.24 -15.65 -7.36
C LEU A 27 -12.76 -15.73 -8.80
N LEU A 28 -13.77 -16.57 -9.04
CA LEU A 28 -14.43 -16.67 -10.35
C LEU A 28 -15.20 -15.38 -10.70
N ALA A 29 -15.90 -14.78 -9.73
CA ALA A 29 -16.60 -13.52 -9.91
C ALA A 29 -15.63 -12.36 -10.19
N ALA A 30 -14.50 -12.31 -9.47
CA ALA A 30 -13.43 -11.34 -9.72
C ALA A 30 -12.83 -11.53 -11.13
N ALA A 31 -12.53 -12.77 -11.53
CA ALA A 31 -12.01 -13.06 -12.86
C ALA A 31 -12.99 -12.67 -13.99
N LEU A 32 -14.30 -12.89 -13.79
CA LEU A 32 -15.35 -12.50 -14.74
C LEU A 32 -15.50 -10.98 -14.85
N LEU A 33 -15.40 -10.25 -13.74
CA LEU A 33 -15.41 -8.78 -13.71
C LEU A 33 -14.19 -8.19 -14.42
N THR A 34 -13.01 -8.78 -14.23
CA THR A 34 -11.78 -8.38 -14.93
C THR A 34 -11.89 -8.65 -16.42
N ALA A 35 -12.40 -9.83 -16.82
CA ALA A 35 -12.60 -10.19 -18.22
C ALA A 35 -13.66 -9.30 -18.91
N SER A 36 -14.73 -8.92 -18.22
CA SER A 36 -15.75 -8.03 -18.79
C SER A 36 -15.23 -6.62 -19.03
N ARG A 37 -14.34 -6.12 -18.15
CA ARG A 37 -13.67 -4.82 -18.32
C ARG A 37 -12.70 -4.84 -19.50
N PHE A 38 -11.93 -5.92 -19.65
CA PHE A 38 -11.02 -6.10 -20.80
C PHE A 38 -11.77 -6.14 -22.14
N MET A 39 -12.93 -6.78 -22.20
CA MET A 39 -13.74 -6.86 -23.42
C MET A 39 -14.48 -5.56 -23.77
N ALA A 40 -14.64 -4.64 -22.82
CA ALA A 40 -15.32 -3.37 -23.03
C ALA A 40 -14.44 -2.28 -23.68
N GLY A 41 -13.14 -2.53 -23.89
CA GLY A 41 -12.23 -1.56 -24.50
C GLY A 41 -12.05 -0.28 -23.67
N GLU A 42 -12.46 -0.29 -22.40
CA GLU A 42 -12.10 0.73 -21.43
C GLU A 42 -10.62 0.57 -21.11
N GLU A 43 -9.78 1.40 -21.74
CA GLU A 43 -8.38 1.62 -21.35
C GLU A 43 -8.36 2.43 -20.03
N THR A 44 -9.06 1.94 -19.02
CA THR A 44 -8.95 2.42 -17.65
C THR A 44 -7.75 1.72 -17.05
N ALA A 45 -6.71 2.48 -16.70
CA ALA A 45 -5.63 2.01 -15.83
C ALA A 45 -6.21 1.10 -14.75
N VAL A 46 -5.64 -0.10 -14.56
CA VAL A 46 -6.10 -1.03 -13.54
C VAL A 46 -6.12 -0.26 -12.22
N PRO A 47 -7.28 -0.07 -11.56
CA PRO A 47 -7.31 0.65 -10.29
C PRO A 47 -6.41 -0.09 -9.29
N GLY A 48 -5.24 0.47 -9.00
CA GLY A 48 -4.30 -0.09 -8.04
C GLY A 48 -2.88 -0.37 -8.53
N GLU A 49 -2.52 -0.18 -9.81
CA GLU A 49 -1.09 -0.22 -10.18
C GLU A 49 -0.39 1.07 -9.72
N TYR A 50 0.04 1.07 -8.47
CA TYR A 50 0.87 2.13 -7.92
C TYR A 50 2.31 1.90 -8.35
N VAL A 51 2.95 2.95 -8.85
CA VAL A 51 4.33 2.91 -9.35
C VAL A 51 5.32 3.56 -8.38
N ARG A 52 4.83 4.29 -7.38
CA ARG A 52 5.65 4.94 -6.36
C ARG A 52 4.94 5.02 -5.01
N ILE A 53 5.69 4.78 -3.95
CA ILE A 53 5.29 5.02 -2.56
C ILE A 53 6.14 6.15 -1.97
N VAL A 54 5.50 7.01 -1.18
CA VAL A 54 6.18 8.03 -0.38
C VAL A 54 5.67 8.00 1.05
N ILE A 55 6.59 7.89 2.01
CA ILE A 55 6.31 7.86 3.45
C ILE A 55 7.15 8.95 4.14
N PRO A 56 6.59 10.16 4.35
CA PRO A 56 7.25 11.30 4.98
C PRO A 56 8.12 10.97 6.20
N ASN A 57 7.49 10.37 7.21
CA ASN A 57 8.04 10.24 8.56
C ASN A 57 9.00 9.05 8.70
N ALA A 58 9.08 8.21 7.67
CA ALA A 58 10.08 7.15 7.53
C ALA A 58 11.09 7.45 6.41
N HIS A 59 11.06 8.66 5.83
CA HIS A 59 11.94 9.10 4.75
C HIS A 59 11.96 8.18 3.53
N VAL A 60 10.83 7.52 3.22
CA VAL A 60 10.71 6.64 2.06
C VAL A 60 10.22 7.42 0.85
N CYS A 61 10.91 7.28 -0.27
CA CYS A 61 10.45 7.65 -1.61
C CYS A 61 11.00 6.62 -2.58
N ALA A 62 10.15 5.68 -3.01
CA ALA A 62 10.60 4.51 -3.75
C ALA A 62 9.63 4.16 -4.87
N ALA A 63 10.19 3.61 -5.95
CA ALA A 63 9.40 2.92 -6.96
C ALA A 63 8.70 1.71 -6.35
N ILE A 64 7.60 1.30 -6.96
CA ILE A 64 6.91 0.05 -6.63
C ILE A 64 6.99 -0.86 -7.86
N GLN A 65 7.51 -2.08 -7.67
CA GLN A 65 7.53 -3.14 -8.66
C GLN A 65 6.34 -4.10 -8.43
N ALA A 66 5.59 -4.40 -9.48
CA ALA A 66 4.66 -5.54 -9.47
C ALA A 66 5.45 -6.84 -9.60
N LEU A 67 5.28 -7.78 -8.68
CA LEU A 67 5.82 -9.14 -8.79
C LEU A 67 4.72 -10.10 -9.22
N ASN A 68 4.99 -10.83 -10.31
CA ASN A 68 4.08 -11.84 -10.83
C ASN A 68 4.41 -13.22 -10.29
N PHE A 69 3.41 -14.09 -10.25
CA PHE A 69 3.59 -15.51 -9.94
C PHE A 69 3.78 -16.28 -11.25
N VAL A 70 4.99 -16.77 -11.49
CA VAL A 70 5.40 -17.44 -12.73
C VAL A 70 6.08 -18.76 -12.40
N ASP A 71 5.66 -19.85 -13.02
CA ASP A 71 6.24 -21.19 -12.84
C ASP A 71 6.29 -21.68 -11.37
N GLY A 72 5.23 -21.40 -10.60
CA GLY A 72 5.12 -21.86 -9.21
C GLY A 72 5.95 -21.07 -8.21
N ARG A 73 6.49 -19.91 -8.61
CA ARG A 73 7.26 -19.02 -7.73
C ARG A 73 6.96 -17.56 -8.05
N TRP A 74 7.11 -16.70 -7.05
CA TRP A 74 7.11 -15.26 -7.27
C TRP A 74 8.39 -14.83 -7.99
N GLU A 75 8.25 -13.82 -8.86
CA GLU A 75 9.39 -13.07 -9.36
C GLU A 75 10.24 -12.54 -8.19
N ARG A 76 11.55 -12.42 -8.41
CA ARG A 76 12.44 -11.91 -7.38
C ARG A 76 12.30 -10.39 -7.31
N PRO A 77 12.05 -9.80 -6.13
CA PRO A 77 12.12 -8.35 -5.97
C PRO A 77 13.53 -7.87 -6.27
N ASN A 78 13.65 -6.72 -6.92
CA ASN A 78 14.89 -5.97 -6.82
C ASN A 78 14.98 -5.41 -5.38
N HIS A 79 16.15 -5.47 -4.75
CA HIS A 79 16.30 -5.07 -3.34
C HIS A 79 16.36 -3.55 -3.13
N GLU A 80 16.08 -2.77 -4.19
CA GLU A 80 16.24 -1.31 -4.24
C GLU A 80 14.90 -0.57 -4.30
N THR A 81 13.79 -1.30 -4.52
CA THR A 81 12.44 -0.73 -4.66
C THR A 81 11.48 -1.38 -3.67
N ALA A 82 10.31 -0.76 -3.50
CA ALA A 82 9.18 -1.44 -2.90
C ALA A 82 8.54 -2.37 -3.94
N TRP A 83 7.72 -3.32 -3.51
CA TRP A 83 7.02 -4.20 -4.42
C TRP A 83 5.64 -4.59 -3.90
N HIS A 84 4.76 -5.05 -4.78
CA HIS A 84 3.53 -5.71 -4.40
C HIS A 84 3.43 -7.06 -5.11
N LEU A 85 2.68 -7.99 -4.53
CA LEU A 85 2.40 -9.28 -5.15
C LEU A 85 1.13 -9.13 -5.99
N ALA A 86 1.15 -9.34 -7.30
CA ALA A 86 -0.08 -9.33 -8.10
C ALA A 86 -0.93 -10.57 -7.73
N PRO A 87 -2.22 -10.44 -7.34
CA PRO A 87 -3.13 -9.32 -7.61
C PRO A 87 -3.44 -8.41 -6.39
N TYR A 88 -2.55 -8.31 -5.41
CA TYR A 88 -2.72 -7.56 -4.15
C TYR A 88 -1.91 -6.24 -4.14
N PRO A 89 -2.27 -5.22 -4.93
CA PRO A 89 -1.56 -3.94 -4.93
C PRO A 89 -1.62 -3.19 -3.59
N GLN A 90 -2.54 -3.58 -2.70
CA GLN A 90 -2.70 -2.99 -1.38
C GLN A 90 -1.69 -3.50 -0.34
N ALA A 91 -0.99 -4.62 -0.63
CA ALA A 91 0.08 -5.14 0.19
C ALA A 91 1.43 -4.74 -0.43
N ILE A 92 2.06 -3.71 0.15
CA ILE A 92 3.31 -3.14 -0.32
C ILE A 92 4.44 -3.61 0.58
N TYR A 93 5.42 -4.23 -0.02
CA TYR A 93 6.57 -4.81 0.64
C TYR A 93 7.82 -3.97 0.38
N MET A 94 8.72 -3.95 1.35
CA MET A 94 10.05 -3.37 1.16
C MET A 94 11.07 -3.98 2.13
N HIS A 95 12.33 -4.00 1.71
CA HIS A 95 13.43 -4.53 2.54
C HIS A 95 13.68 -3.68 3.78
N ARG A 96 13.82 -4.32 4.93
CA ARG A 96 14.00 -3.64 6.22
C ARG A 96 15.36 -2.94 6.33
N ASP A 97 16.40 -3.53 5.74
CA ASP A 97 17.77 -3.04 5.91
C ASP A 97 18.10 -1.83 5.02
N PHE A 98 17.19 -1.47 4.11
CA PHE A 98 17.31 -0.32 3.20
C PHE A 98 16.07 0.57 3.32
N LEU A 99 15.09 0.39 2.43
CA LEU A 99 13.93 1.28 2.31
C LEU A 99 13.07 1.29 3.59
N GLY A 100 12.94 0.15 4.25
CA GLY A 100 12.10 -0.02 5.43
C GLY A 100 12.75 0.34 6.76
N ALA A 101 13.98 0.86 6.76
CA ALA A 101 14.82 0.96 7.97
C ALA A 101 14.17 1.77 9.10
N GLU A 102 13.38 2.78 8.76
CA GLU A 102 12.74 3.68 9.74
C GLU A 102 11.22 3.47 9.87
N LEU A 103 10.66 2.38 9.34
CA LEU A 103 9.22 2.13 9.40
C LEU A 103 8.68 1.94 10.82
N ASP A 104 9.52 1.57 11.78
CA ASP A 104 9.17 1.52 13.21
C ASP A 104 8.98 2.90 13.86
N ARG A 105 9.38 3.98 13.18
CA ARG A 105 9.11 5.35 13.66
C ARG A 105 7.67 5.79 13.40
N LEU A 106 6.95 5.08 12.53
CA LEU A 106 5.59 5.44 12.18
C LEU A 106 4.64 5.26 13.37
N GLY A 107 3.73 6.21 13.53
CA GLY A 107 2.65 6.18 14.49
C GLY A 107 1.29 6.31 13.82
N ALA A 108 0.24 5.99 14.57
CA ALA A 108 -1.14 6.21 14.12
C ALA A 108 -1.34 7.68 13.73
N GLY A 109 -1.91 7.93 12.56
CA GLY A 109 -2.11 9.27 12.01
C GLY A 109 -1.05 9.73 11.01
N ASP A 110 0.10 9.05 10.90
CA ASP A 110 1.09 9.35 9.87
C ASP A 110 0.54 9.10 8.47
N LEU A 111 1.08 9.81 7.48
CA LEU A 111 0.58 9.78 6.11
C LEU A 111 1.49 8.96 5.21
N VAL A 112 0.87 8.28 4.26
CA VAL A 112 1.50 7.51 3.18
C VAL A 112 0.83 7.90 1.87
N TYR A 113 1.60 8.00 0.80
CA TYR A 113 1.10 8.38 -0.52
C TYR A 113 1.48 7.33 -1.56
N LEU A 114 0.50 6.95 -2.37
CA LEU A 114 0.70 6.06 -3.51
C LEU A 114 0.38 6.79 -4.81
N TYR A 115 1.31 6.74 -5.76
CA TYR A 115 1.15 7.38 -7.07
C TYR A 115 0.97 6.32 -8.14
N GLN A 116 0.04 6.57 -9.07
CA GLN A 116 -0.18 5.73 -10.26
C GLN A 116 0.72 6.14 -11.43
N ASP A 117 1.27 7.37 -11.40
CA ASP A 117 2.20 7.87 -12.41
C ASP A 117 3.51 8.40 -11.79
N TRP A 118 4.61 8.18 -12.50
CA TRP A 118 5.97 8.59 -12.19
C TRP A 118 6.16 10.10 -12.21
N LEU A 119 5.44 10.82 -13.09
CA LEU A 119 5.57 12.26 -13.22
C LEU A 119 4.89 13.02 -12.06
N ALA A 120 4.17 12.30 -11.18
CA ALA A 120 3.40 12.87 -10.08
C ALA A 120 2.44 13.97 -10.55
N GLU A 121 1.94 13.84 -11.79
CA GLU A 121 0.91 14.72 -12.34
C GLU A 121 -0.47 14.35 -11.77
N ASP A 122 -0.66 13.07 -11.44
CA ASP A 122 -1.86 12.58 -10.77
C ASP A 122 -1.87 12.89 -9.27
N GLU A 123 -3.09 13.06 -8.76
CA GLU A 123 -3.33 13.16 -7.34
C GLU A 123 -3.04 11.81 -6.67
N PRO A 124 -2.10 11.74 -5.70
CA PRO A 124 -1.79 10.48 -5.06
C PRO A 124 -2.97 9.96 -4.25
N LEU A 125 -3.07 8.64 -4.13
CA LEU A 125 -3.90 8.06 -3.09
C LEU A 125 -3.24 8.35 -1.74
N GLN A 126 -3.93 9.16 -0.92
CA GLN A 126 -3.53 9.44 0.45
C GLN A 126 -4.04 8.34 1.38
N LEU A 127 -3.14 7.79 2.18
CA LEU A 127 -3.39 6.80 3.19
C LEU A 127 -2.93 7.33 4.55
N ARG A 128 -3.59 6.88 5.62
CA ARG A 128 -3.25 7.20 7.00
C ARG A 128 -2.95 5.94 7.78
N VAL A 129 -1.84 5.93 8.51
CA VAL A 129 -1.46 4.83 9.41
C VAL A 129 -2.54 4.67 10.48
N ALA A 130 -3.14 3.49 10.52
CA ALA A 130 -4.14 3.09 11.50
C ALA A 130 -3.48 2.38 12.70
N GLY A 131 -2.41 1.63 12.48
CA GLY A 131 -1.71 0.90 13.52
C GLY A 131 -0.55 0.07 12.98
N LEU A 132 0.25 -0.46 13.91
CA LEU A 132 1.38 -1.32 13.60
C LEU A 132 1.24 -2.61 14.40
N GLU A 133 1.61 -3.73 13.80
CA GLU A 133 1.68 -5.02 14.48
C GLU A 133 2.91 -5.83 14.02
N ILE A 134 3.38 -6.71 14.91
CA ILE A 134 4.41 -7.70 14.58
C ILE A 134 3.72 -9.05 14.49
N ILE A 135 3.91 -9.73 13.37
CA ILE A 135 3.36 -11.08 13.13
C ILE A 135 4.48 -12.05 12.77
N SER A 136 4.24 -13.33 13.02
CA SER A 136 5.11 -14.39 12.46
C SER A 136 5.00 -14.37 10.93
N ALA A 137 6.13 -14.55 10.25
CA ALA A 137 6.21 -14.60 8.78
C ALA A 137 5.31 -15.69 8.17
N GLU A 138 5.13 -16.81 8.87
CA GLU A 138 4.26 -17.91 8.44
C GLU A 138 2.77 -17.51 8.40
N ARG A 139 2.40 -16.46 9.12
CA ARG A 139 1.01 -15.96 9.18
C ARG A 139 0.75 -14.83 8.19
N GLU A 140 1.77 -14.36 7.49
CA GLU A 140 1.69 -13.18 6.60
C GLU A 140 0.54 -13.30 5.58
N GLU A 141 0.44 -14.43 4.88
CA GLU A 141 -0.65 -14.64 3.91
C GLU A 141 -2.03 -14.63 4.58
N SER A 142 -2.19 -15.36 5.70
CA SER A 142 -3.45 -15.46 6.43
C SER A 142 -3.90 -14.18 7.14
N VAL A 143 -2.97 -13.25 7.40
CA VAL A 143 -3.23 -12.01 8.14
C VAL A 143 -3.27 -10.82 7.20
N VAL A 144 -2.25 -10.66 6.35
CA VAL A 144 -2.11 -9.52 5.45
C VAL A 144 -2.96 -9.70 4.21
N LEU A 145 -2.66 -10.72 3.40
CA LEU A 145 -3.29 -10.90 2.08
C LEU A 145 -4.79 -11.20 2.19
N ALA A 146 -5.22 -11.83 3.29
CA ALA A 146 -6.63 -12.09 3.56
C ALA A 146 -7.44 -10.85 3.99
N GLN A 147 -6.78 -9.77 4.45
CA GLN A 147 -7.46 -8.58 5.00
C GLN A 147 -7.37 -7.36 4.10
N VAL A 148 -6.26 -7.18 3.37
CA VAL A 148 -6.12 -6.05 2.45
C VAL A 148 -7.24 -6.05 1.40
N GLY A 149 -7.70 -4.87 1.02
CA GLY A 149 -8.89 -4.76 0.18
C GLY A 149 -9.35 -3.32 0.00
N GLU A 150 -10.64 -3.14 -0.25
CA GLU A 150 -11.22 -1.80 -0.47
C GLU A 150 -10.96 -0.89 0.73
N GLY A 151 -10.10 0.11 0.54
CA GLY A 151 -9.78 1.11 1.54
C GLY A 151 -8.74 0.70 2.61
N LEU A 152 -8.29 -0.56 2.65
CA LEU A 152 -7.31 -1.06 3.63
C LEU A 152 -6.05 -1.56 2.94
N PHE A 153 -4.92 -1.03 3.38
CA PHE A 153 -3.58 -1.27 2.83
C PHE A 153 -2.62 -1.71 3.94
N ALA A 154 -1.62 -2.46 3.55
CA ALA A 154 -0.56 -2.92 4.44
C ALA A 154 0.81 -2.59 3.84
N ILE A 155 1.68 -2.01 4.66
CA ILE A 155 3.11 -1.91 4.36
C ILE A 155 3.82 -2.96 5.18
N VAL A 156 4.56 -3.85 4.52
CA VAL A 156 5.13 -5.04 5.14
C VAL A 156 6.65 -5.02 4.98
N THR A 157 7.35 -5.28 6.09
CA THR A 157 8.80 -5.44 6.08
C THR A 157 9.24 -6.45 7.14
N CYS A 158 10.49 -6.88 7.08
CA CYS A 158 11.06 -7.80 8.07
C CYS A 158 11.12 -7.18 9.48
N HIS A 159 10.98 -8.02 10.50
CA HIS A 159 11.22 -7.66 11.89
C HIS A 159 11.94 -8.80 12.65
N PRO A 160 12.92 -8.48 13.52
CA PRO A 160 13.75 -7.27 13.46
C PRO A 160 14.51 -7.14 12.11
N PRO A 161 15.25 -6.05 11.85
CA PRO A 161 16.16 -5.95 10.70
C PRO A 161 17.05 -7.19 10.56
N GLY A 162 17.27 -7.68 9.34
CA GLY A 162 18.00 -8.92 9.05
C GLY A 162 17.33 -10.24 9.47
N SER A 163 16.09 -10.23 9.98
CA SER A 163 15.35 -11.45 10.35
C SER A 163 14.29 -11.83 9.31
N GLU A 164 14.13 -13.13 9.06
CA GLU A 164 13.05 -13.64 8.21
C GLU A 164 11.84 -14.17 9.01
N LYS A 165 11.94 -14.22 10.34
CA LYS A 165 10.96 -14.92 11.21
C LYS A 165 9.68 -14.16 11.46
N GLU A 166 9.76 -12.83 11.49
CA GLU A 166 8.62 -11.96 11.79
C GLU A 166 8.52 -10.85 10.74
N ARG A 167 7.35 -10.24 10.70
CA ARG A 167 7.03 -9.08 9.85
C ARG A 167 6.55 -7.95 10.73
N LEU A 168 7.05 -6.76 10.46
CA LEU A 168 6.39 -5.53 10.86
C LEU A 168 5.35 -5.20 9.79
N VAL A 169 4.09 -5.11 10.20
CA VAL A 169 2.97 -4.72 9.35
C VAL A 169 2.47 -3.36 9.81
N ILE A 170 2.47 -2.40 8.90
CA ILE A 170 1.88 -1.07 9.11
C ILE A 170 0.56 -1.05 8.35
N TRP A 171 -0.53 -1.04 9.10
CA TRP A 171 -1.88 -0.94 8.56
C TRP A 171 -2.20 0.51 8.24
N THR A 172 -2.72 0.74 7.04
CA THR A 172 -3.10 2.08 6.57
C THR A 172 -4.48 2.05 5.94
N VAL A 173 -5.23 3.12 6.12
CA VAL A 173 -6.58 3.29 5.56
C VAL A 173 -6.61 4.46 4.61
N VAL A 174 -7.46 4.41 3.58
CA VAL A 174 -7.67 5.55 2.68
C VAL A 174 -8.13 6.76 3.48
N ASP A 175 -7.45 7.88 3.25
CA ASP A 175 -7.65 9.12 3.98
C ASP A 175 -8.13 10.22 3.04
N THR A 176 -9.35 10.69 3.29
CA THR A 176 -9.96 11.82 2.59
C THR A 176 -9.74 13.15 3.31
N GLY A 177 -8.85 13.18 4.32
CA GLY A 177 -8.46 14.37 5.04
C GLY A 177 -7.72 15.39 4.18
N PRO A 178 -7.22 16.49 4.78
CA PRO A 178 -6.53 17.54 4.04
C PRO A 178 -5.39 16.97 3.20
N ARG A 179 -5.37 17.34 1.92
CA ARG A 179 -4.36 16.92 0.95
C ARG A 179 -2.99 17.47 1.37
N VAL A 180 -1.93 16.69 1.18
CA VAL A 180 -0.56 17.13 1.44
C VAL A 180 0.33 16.68 0.28
N ALA A 181 1.33 17.50 -0.08
CA ALA A 181 2.26 17.17 -1.15
C ALA A 181 3.71 17.32 -0.70
N TYR A 182 4.56 16.44 -1.21
CA TYR A 182 6.00 16.53 -1.02
C TYR A 182 6.60 17.64 -1.87
N PHE A 183 7.47 18.44 -1.27
CA PHE A 183 8.26 19.47 -1.93
C PHE A 183 9.69 18.94 -2.10
N GLY A 184 10.00 18.41 -3.29
CA GLY A 184 11.25 17.78 -3.63
C GLY A 184 12.35 18.74 -4.09
N ARG A 185 13.51 18.18 -4.45
CA ARG A 185 14.62 18.96 -5.00
C ARG A 185 14.28 19.38 -6.43
N GLY A 186 14.33 20.68 -6.71
CA GLY A 186 13.97 21.25 -8.02
C GLY A 186 12.51 21.69 -8.11
N ASP A 187 11.67 21.35 -7.13
CA ASP A 187 10.34 21.91 -7.02
C ASP A 187 10.39 23.40 -6.68
N THR A 188 9.40 24.14 -7.17
CA THR A 188 9.13 25.52 -6.77
C THR A 188 7.69 25.64 -6.27
N SER A 189 7.41 26.68 -5.48
CA SER A 189 6.06 26.95 -5.00
C SER A 189 5.07 27.11 -6.15
N GLU A 190 5.53 27.68 -7.26
CA GLU A 190 4.79 27.92 -8.48
C GLU A 190 4.46 26.62 -9.22
N LEU A 191 5.45 25.72 -9.37
CA LEU A 191 5.24 24.42 -10.02
C LEU A 191 4.26 23.57 -9.22
N LEU A 192 4.44 23.50 -7.90
CA LEU A 192 3.57 22.73 -7.03
C LEU A 192 2.16 23.31 -6.98
N ALA A 193 2.02 24.63 -6.84
CA ALA A 193 0.72 25.29 -6.84
C ALA A 193 -0.01 25.09 -8.17
N ARG A 194 0.69 25.20 -9.30
CA ARG A 194 0.15 24.92 -10.64
C ARG A 194 -0.34 23.48 -10.75
N ARG A 195 0.42 22.49 -10.27
CA ARG A 195 0.03 21.07 -10.27
C ARG A 195 -1.33 20.87 -9.58
N TYR A 196 -1.53 21.53 -8.44
CA TYR A 196 -2.77 21.41 -7.67
C TYR A 196 -3.87 22.40 -8.09
N GLY A 197 -3.62 23.29 -9.05
CA GLY A 197 -4.58 24.27 -9.52
C GLY A 197 -4.86 25.40 -8.52
N VAL A 198 -3.91 25.69 -7.62
CA VAL A 198 -3.98 26.78 -6.63
C VAL A 198 -2.94 27.86 -6.95
N SER A 199 -3.01 29.00 -6.29
CA SER A 199 -1.93 30.02 -6.39
C SER A 199 -0.82 29.75 -5.37
N SER A 200 0.43 30.05 -5.73
CA SER A 200 1.58 29.94 -4.82
C SER A 200 1.34 30.71 -3.50
N ALA A 201 0.75 31.91 -3.58
CA ALA A 201 0.43 32.70 -2.40
C ALA A 201 -0.62 32.05 -1.48
N VAL A 202 -1.58 31.29 -2.01
CA VAL A 202 -2.55 30.53 -1.18
C VAL A 202 -1.87 29.30 -0.58
N LEU A 203 -1.09 28.57 -1.37
CA LEU A 203 -0.32 27.40 -0.91
C LEU A 203 0.61 27.77 0.26
N LEU A 204 1.38 28.84 0.13
CA LEU A 204 2.30 29.30 1.18
C LEU A 204 1.55 29.76 2.44
N ARG A 205 0.45 30.51 2.28
CA ARG A 205 -0.39 30.94 3.41
C ARG A 205 -0.98 29.76 4.17
N GLN A 206 -1.50 28.75 3.47
CA GLN A 206 -2.07 27.53 4.08
C GLN A 206 -1.03 26.78 4.94
N ASN A 207 0.24 26.89 4.58
CA ASN A 207 1.35 26.25 5.28
C ASN A 207 2.07 27.16 6.28
N ASN A 208 1.61 28.41 6.45
CA ASN A 208 2.28 29.43 7.26
C ASN A 208 3.74 29.68 6.84
N LEU A 209 4.02 29.66 5.54
CA LEU A 209 5.35 29.83 4.96
C LEU A 209 5.47 31.11 4.14
N LYS A 210 6.70 31.60 4.00
CA LYS A 210 7.09 32.59 2.98
C LYS A 210 7.88 31.89 1.87
N PRO A 211 8.03 32.50 0.67
CA PRO A 211 8.74 31.87 -0.45
C PRO A 211 10.16 31.37 -0.11
N GLY A 212 10.91 32.09 0.74
CA GLY A 212 12.26 31.71 1.16
C GLY A 212 12.33 30.62 2.24
N ASP A 213 11.20 30.23 2.82
CA ASP A 213 11.15 29.20 3.88
C ASP A 213 11.06 27.79 3.31
N LEU A 214 10.76 27.67 2.01
CA LEU A 214 10.65 26.39 1.32
C LEU A 214 12.01 25.71 1.17
N LYS A 215 12.06 24.46 1.60
CA LYS A 215 13.24 23.59 1.51
C LYS A 215 12.81 22.24 0.94
N PRO A 216 13.62 21.66 0.03
CA PRO A 216 13.42 20.27 -0.37
C PRO A 216 13.31 19.36 0.86
N GLY A 217 12.34 18.43 0.84
CA GLY A 217 12.03 17.56 1.97
C GLY A 217 10.74 17.92 2.72
N MET A 218 10.16 19.09 2.44
CA MET A 218 8.97 19.56 3.16
C MET A 218 7.67 18.90 2.67
N TRP A 219 6.68 18.83 3.55
CA TRP A 219 5.32 18.42 3.23
C TRP A 219 4.38 19.59 3.39
N LEU A 220 3.68 19.93 2.31
CA LEU A 220 2.84 21.12 2.24
C LEU A 220 1.37 20.72 2.13
N LYS A 221 0.56 21.20 3.06
CA LYS A 221 -0.90 21.14 2.99
C LYS A 221 -1.37 21.83 1.73
N ILE A 222 -2.13 21.10 0.92
CA ILE A 222 -2.71 21.61 -0.31
C ILE A 222 -4.10 22.15 0.01
N PRO A 223 -4.38 23.43 -0.30
CA PRO A 223 -5.71 24.01 -0.17
C PRO A 223 -6.74 23.25 -1.02
N GLU A 224 -7.99 23.22 -0.57
CA GLU A 224 -9.11 22.81 -1.43
C GLU A 224 -9.23 23.77 -2.61
N ARG A 225 -9.65 23.24 -3.77
CA ARG A 225 -9.82 24.02 -5.01
C ARG A 225 -11.02 24.95 -4.93
#